data_AF-A0A956A649-F1
#
_entry.id   AF-A0A956A649-F1
#
_cell.length_a   1.000
_cell.length_b   1.000
_cell.length_c   1.000
_cell.angle_alpha   90.00
_cell.angle_beta   90.00
_cell.angle_gamma   90.00
#
_symmetry.space_group_name_H-M   'P 1'
#
loop_
_entity.id
_entity.type
_entity.pdbx_description
1 polymer ?
#
loop_
_entity_poly.entity_id
_entity_poly.type
_entity_poly.pdbx_seq_one_letter_code
_entity_poly.pdbx_strand_id
1 'polypeptide(L)'
;MRPALLLALALALAACGDDGGGPVADAADTTVADTTVDDTAVADTTVADTAVADTTVADTTATDTAAPTEVAATPGARCALTDRVGLVQIELQSDDPVLVFATASFFDRPNPWYGAPELTSDDCAFFRFAPTAACDAPCDEGEVCGLDGACVPAQAAREDAAFTLVAGEATQSIPRSEGSDTYWAQVTLSGTAFGVAVTLGGVRVTAAETAIPGDLTGLDGTLSGGYEAPTGLVVSWDAPSDGGDVTTTIPINHHAGGPTFTDCRVAASEGGFEVGEAMLAPLAVATGLEFQGVEHVRFAAAETAAGCVEIRWLRRFYPGFVHE
;
A
#
# COMPACT_ATOMS: atom_id res chain seq x y z
N MET A 1 -0.09 -44.76 2.53
CA MET A 1 -1.47 -45.06 3.00
C MET A 1 -1.95 -43.86 3.80
N ARG A 2 -2.89 -43.09 3.24
CA ARG A 2 -3.51 -41.92 3.90
C ARG A 2 -4.71 -42.39 4.74
N PRO A 3 -4.95 -41.87 5.94
CA PRO A 3 -6.29 -41.83 6.49
C PRO A 3 -6.93 -40.46 6.21
N ALA A 4 -8.13 -40.53 5.63
CA ALA A 4 -9.09 -39.45 5.56
C ALA A 4 -9.59 -39.11 6.98
N LEU A 5 -9.74 -37.82 7.30
CA LEU A 5 -10.49 -37.40 8.48
C LEU A 5 -11.63 -36.47 8.07
N LEU A 6 -12.82 -36.87 8.51
CA LEU A 6 -14.13 -36.36 8.14
C LEU A 6 -14.40 -34.96 8.68
N LEU A 7 -15.08 -34.21 7.81
CA LEU A 7 -15.87 -33.01 8.02
C LEU A 7 -17.02 -33.26 9.02
N ALA A 8 -17.18 -32.39 10.02
CA ALA A 8 -18.41 -32.27 10.82
C ALA A 8 -18.76 -30.79 11.02
N LEU A 9 -19.72 -30.34 10.22
CA LEU A 9 -20.36 -29.03 10.25
C LEU A 9 -21.43 -29.03 11.36
N ALA A 10 -21.31 -28.16 12.35
CA ALA A 10 -22.35 -27.93 13.36
C ALA A 10 -22.86 -26.48 13.23
N LEU A 11 -24.04 -26.35 12.62
CA LEU A 11 -24.88 -25.15 12.65
C LEU A 11 -25.48 -24.99 14.06
N ALA A 12 -25.28 -23.83 14.68
CA ALA A 12 -26.08 -23.38 15.82
C ALA A 12 -26.81 -22.10 15.43
N LEU A 13 -28.11 -22.23 15.15
CA LEU A 13 -29.07 -21.11 15.16
C LEU A 13 -29.32 -20.72 16.63
N ALA A 14 -29.09 -19.45 16.97
CA ALA A 14 -29.65 -18.82 18.16
C ALA A 14 -30.47 -17.61 17.72
N ALA A 15 -31.79 -17.77 17.79
CA ALA A 15 -32.78 -16.70 17.77
C ALA A 15 -33.04 -16.20 19.21
N CYS A 16 -33.87 -15.14 19.30
CA CYS A 16 -34.27 -14.33 20.47
C CYS A 16 -33.38 -13.07 20.60
N GLY A 17 -33.88 -11.84 20.50
CA GLY A 17 -35.23 -11.32 20.59
C GLY A 17 -35.16 -10.08 21.50
N ASP A 18 -35.58 -8.91 21.02
CA ASP A 18 -35.91 -7.79 21.91
C ASP A 18 -36.89 -6.83 21.22
N ASP A 19 -38.13 -6.84 21.71
CA ASP A 19 -39.23 -5.96 21.33
C ASP A 19 -39.26 -4.78 22.32
N GLY A 20 -38.91 -3.57 21.87
CA GLY A 20 -38.82 -2.40 22.74
C GLY A 20 -39.06 -1.06 22.05
N GLY A 21 -40.06 -0.95 21.18
CA GLY A 21 -40.44 0.30 20.52
C GLY A 21 -41.52 1.07 21.30
N GLY A 22 -41.11 2.02 22.15
CA GLY A 22 -41.99 3.01 22.78
C GLY A 22 -42.47 4.09 21.80
N PRO A 23 -43.59 4.79 22.10
CA PRO A 23 -44.20 5.77 21.20
C PRO A 23 -43.36 7.05 21.14
N VAL A 24 -42.91 7.40 19.93
CA VAL A 24 -42.26 8.68 19.65
C VAL A 24 -43.34 9.76 19.57
N ALA A 25 -43.19 10.79 20.38
CA ALA A 25 -44.10 11.93 20.42
C ALA A 25 -44.02 12.76 19.14
N ASP A 26 -45.19 13.17 18.64
CA ASP A 26 -45.40 14.15 17.57
C ASP A 26 -44.55 15.41 17.79
N ALA A 27 -43.55 15.60 16.94
CA ALA A 27 -42.84 16.87 16.81
C ALA A 27 -43.68 17.79 15.91
N ALA A 28 -44.13 18.90 16.48
CA ALA A 28 -44.95 19.90 15.81
C ALA A 28 -44.23 20.49 14.58
N ASP A 29 -44.94 20.46 13.46
CA ASP A 29 -44.63 21.14 12.21
C ASP A 29 -44.53 22.66 12.44
N THR A 30 -43.33 23.21 12.27
CA THR A 30 -43.06 24.63 12.44
C THR A 30 -43.06 25.27 11.05
N THR A 31 -44.16 25.93 10.72
CA THR A 31 -44.31 26.68 9.46
C THR A 31 -43.44 27.93 9.48
N VAL A 32 -42.46 28.00 8.60
CA VAL A 32 -41.62 29.19 8.37
C VAL A 32 -42.40 30.13 7.45
N ALA A 33 -42.63 31.36 7.91
CA ALA A 33 -43.27 32.40 7.13
C ALA A 33 -42.26 33.01 6.12
N ASP A 34 -42.68 33.07 4.85
CA ASP A 34 -41.95 33.77 3.79
C ASP A 34 -41.78 35.25 4.13
N THR A 35 -40.53 35.70 4.10
CA THR A 35 -40.17 37.11 4.25
C THR A 35 -40.10 37.72 2.86
N THR A 36 -41.07 38.58 2.52
CA THR A 36 -41.04 39.37 1.29
C THR A 36 -39.99 40.47 1.42
N VAL A 37 -38.99 40.46 0.55
CA VAL A 37 -37.98 41.52 0.41
C VAL A 37 -38.54 42.58 -0.53
N ASP A 38 -38.66 43.81 -0.05
CA ASP A 38 -39.05 44.96 -0.88
C ASP A 38 -37.89 45.38 -1.78
N ASP A 39 -38.15 45.43 -3.09
CA ASP A 39 -37.22 45.93 -4.10
C ASP A 39 -36.99 47.42 -3.91
N THR A 40 -35.75 47.77 -3.53
CA THR A 40 -35.31 49.16 -3.48
C THR A 40 -34.92 49.60 -4.88
N ALA A 41 -35.72 50.48 -5.49
CA ALA A 41 -35.41 51.06 -6.79
C ALA A 41 -34.14 51.93 -6.71
N VAL A 42 -33.06 51.46 -7.33
CA VAL A 42 -31.81 52.20 -7.49
C VAL A 42 -31.97 53.16 -8.67
N ALA A 43 -31.69 54.45 -8.46
CA ALA A 43 -31.75 55.46 -9.50
C ALA A 43 -30.57 55.27 -10.48
N ASP A 44 -30.87 55.30 -11.78
CA ASP A 44 -29.88 55.24 -12.85
C ASP A 44 -28.97 56.47 -12.84
N THR A 45 -27.69 56.24 -12.55
CA THR A 45 -26.61 57.18 -12.80
C THR A 45 -26.11 56.98 -14.22
N THR A 46 -26.27 57.98 -15.08
CA THR A 46 -25.76 57.97 -16.44
C THR A 46 -24.24 58.18 -16.42
N VAL A 47 -23.49 57.09 -16.61
CA VAL A 47 -22.04 57.11 -16.79
C VAL A 47 -21.74 57.31 -18.27
N ALA A 48 -20.88 58.28 -18.60
CA ALA A 48 -20.47 58.55 -19.97
C ALA A 48 -19.67 57.38 -20.55
N ASP A 49 -20.06 56.93 -21.75
CA ASP A 49 -19.40 55.84 -22.48
C ASP A 49 -17.93 56.16 -22.73
N THR A 50 -17.07 55.41 -22.04
CA THR A 50 -15.66 55.29 -22.43
C THR A 50 -15.58 54.14 -23.40
N ALA A 51 -15.14 54.40 -24.64
CA ALA A 51 -14.96 53.36 -25.65
C ALA A 51 -13.94 52.32 -25.17
N VAL A 52 -14.42 51.21 -24.63
CA VAL A 52 -13.61 50.04 -24.29
C VAL A 52 -13.35 49.27 -25.57
N ALA A 53 -12.08 49.05 -25.90
CA ALA A 53 -11.70 48.22 -27.03
C ALA A 53 -12.21 46.79 -26.79
N ASP A 54 -12.93 46.25 -27.78
CA ASP A 54 -13.40 44.86 -27.77
C ASP A 54 -12.22 43.91 -27.53
N THR A 55 -12.17 43.36 -26.33
CA THR A 55 -11.24 42.28 -26.01
C THR A 55 -11.93 41.01 -26.46
N THR A 56 -11.46 40.43 -27.56
CA THR A 56 -11.92 39.12 -28.02
C THR A 56 -11.54 38.10 -26.95
N VAL A 57 -12.51 37.74 -26.10
CA VAL A 57 -12.38 36.61 -25.18
C VAL A 57 -12.35 35.38 -26.07
N ALA A 58 -11.17 34.77 -26.20
CA ALA A 58 -11.08 33.47 -26.85
C ALA A 58 -11.98 32.51 -26.07
N ASP A 59 -12.89 31.83 -26.77
CA ASP A 59 -13.69 30.75 -26.19
C ASP A 59 -12.71 29.71 -25.64
N THR A 60 -12.56 29.69 -24.32
CA THR A 60 -11.89 28.62 -23.62
C THR A 60 -12.79 27.40 -23.77
N THR A 61 -12.53 26.58 -24.78
CA THR A 61 -13.17 25.28 -24.91
C THR A 61 -12.84 24.49 -23.65
N ALA A 62 -13.79 24.42 -22.72
CA ALA A 62 -13.70 23.55 -21.58
C ALA A 62 -13.58 22.13 -22.11
N THR A 63 -12.36 21.59 -22.10
CA THR A 63 -12.14 20.18 -22.36
C THR A 63 -12.84 19.42 -21.24
N ASP A 64 -13.90 18.70 -21.63
CA ASP A 64 -14.62 17.79 -20.75
C ASP A 64 -13.64 16.69 -20.31
N THR A 65 -13.06 16.87 -19.13
CA THR A 65 -12.16 15.87 -18.54
C THR A 65 -13.02 14.69 -18.15
N ALA A 66 -12.93 13.62 -18.94
CA ALA A 66 -13.63 12.37 -18.64
C ALA A 66 -13.35 11.94 -17.20
N ALA A 67 -14.41 11.51 -16.50
CA ALA A 67 -14.29 10.95 -15.16
C ALA A 67 -13.33 9.74 -15.16
N PRO A 68 -12.55 9.55 -14.09
CA PRO A 68 -11.63 8.42 -14.00
C PRO A 68 -12.38 7.09 -14.01
N THR A 69 -11.76 6.05 -14.57
CA THR A 69 -12.27 4.68 -14.50
C THR A 69 -12.10 4.14 -13.09
N GLU A 70 -13.17 3.66 -12.46
CA GLU A 70 -13.12 3.11 -11.09
C GLU A 70 -12.68 1.65 -11.09
N VAL A 71 -11.72 1.31 -10.22
CA VAL A 71 -11.23 -0.06 -9.99
C VAL A 71 -11.20 -0.34 -8.49
N ALA A 72 -11.95 -1.34 -8.04
CA ALA A 72 -11.91 -1.77 -6.65
C ALA A 72 -10.76 -2.75 -6.42
N ALA A 73 -9.96 -2.50 -5.37
CA ALA A 73 -8.94 -3.42 -4.92
C ALA A 73 -9.57 -4.66 -4.27
N THR A 74 -8.99 -5.82 -4.55
CA THR A 74 -9.42 -7.11 -4.00
C THR A 74 -8.75 -7.33 -2.64
N PRO A 75 -9.51 -7.45 -1.53
CA PRO A 75 -8.93 -7.74 -0.22
C PRO A 75 -8.16 -9.07 -0.20
N GLY A 76 -7.02 -9.11 0.47
CA GLY A 76 -6.11 -10.26 0.56
C GLY A 76 -5.23 -10.49 -0.68
N ALA A 77 -5.53 -9.82 -1.80
CA ALA A 77 -4.72 -9.91 -3.01
C ALA A 77 -3.43 -9.07 -2.88
N ARG A 78 -2.36 -9.53 -3.51
CA ARG A 78 -1.05 -8.89 -3.58
C ARG A 78 -0.65 -8.77 -5.04
N CYS A 79 0.08 -7.71 -5.40
CA CYS A 79 0.62 -7.60 -6.74
C CYS A 79 1.79 -8.59 -6.93
N ALA A 80 1.90 -9.18 -8.11
CA ALA A 80 3.18 -9.74 -8.52
C ALA A 80 4.21 -8.59 -8.62
N LEU A 81 5.44 -8.81 -8.15
CA LEU A 81 6.47 -7.77 -8.18
C LEU A 81 6.74 -7.29 -9.62
N THR A 82 6.65 -8.21 -10.60
CA THR A 82 6.83 -7.95 -12.03
C THR A 82 5.75 -7.05 -12.64
N ASP A 83 4.61 -6.89 -11.98
CA ASP A 83 3.47 -6.12 -12.47
C ASP A 83 3.19 -4.87 -11.63
N ARG A 84 3.87 -4.72 -10.49
CA ARG A 84 3.57 -3.67 -9.52
C ARG A 84 4.04 -2.29 -10.01
N VAL A 85 3.09 -1.38 -10.15
CA VAL A 85 3.32 0.03 -10.50
C VAL A 85 2.98 0.99 -9.37
N GLY A 86 2.26 0.53 -8.35
CA GLY A 86 1.95 1.32 -7.17
C GLY A 86 2.13 0.50 -5.89
N LEU A 87 2.69 1.13 -4.85
CA LEU A 87 2.71 0.59 -3.51
C LEU A 87 2.21 1.67 -2.54
N VAL A 88 1.16 1.35 -1.79
CA VAL A 88 0.61 2.16 -0.70
C VAL A 88 0.82 1.41 0.61
N GLN A 89 1.37 2.08 1.62
CA GLN A 89 1.53 1.53 2.96
C GLN A 89 0.91 2.47 3.99
N ILE A 90 0.04 1.93 4.83
CA ILE A 90 -0.50 2.58 6.02
C ILE A 90 0.07 1.84 7.22
N GLU A 91 1.01 2.47 7.90
CA GLU A 91 1.81 1.88 8.96
C GLU A 91 1.43 2.48 10.31
N LEU A 92 1.12 1.64 11.29
CA LEU A 92 1.07 2.04 12.69
C LEU A 92 2.45 1.76 13.31
N GLN A 93 3.11 2.81 13.79
CA GLN A 93 4.44 2.70 14.36
C GLN A 93 4.42 1.76 15.58
N SER A 94 5.36 0.82 15.66
CA SER A 94 5.42 -0.17 16.75
C SER A 94 5.56 0.48 18.13
N ASP A 95 6.31 1.58 18.19
CA ASP A 95 6.71 2.20 19.45
C ASP A 95 5.70 3.24 19.95
N ASP A 96 4.73 3.62 19.11
CA ASP A 96 3.65 4.52 19.45
C ASP A 96 2.32 4.01 18.88
N PRO A 97 1.41 3.49 19.72
CA PRO A 97 0.15 2.90 19.27
C PRO A 97 -0.85 3.93 18.72
N VAL A 98 -0.48 5.20 18.63
CA VAL A 98 -1.30 6.29 18.10
C VAL A 98 -0.73 6.84 16.77
N LEU A 99 0.57 6.71 16.52
CA LEU A 99 1.19 7.30 15.33
C LEU A 99 1.03 6.41 14.10
N VAL A 100 0.11 6.81 13.23
CA VAL A 100 -0.07 6.20 11.91
C VAL A 100 0.60 7.09 10.85
N PHE A 101 1.36 6.47 9.95
CA PHE A 101 1.95 7.11 8.77
C PHE A 101 1.40 6.47 7.51
N ALA A 102 1.25 7.29 6.47
CA ALA A 102 0.86 6.82 5.15
C ALA A 102 1.96 7.17 4.16
N THR A 103 2.43 6.16 3.43
CA THR A 103 3.44 6.31 2.39
C THR A 103 2.93 5.70 1.09
N ALA A 104 3.32 6.27 -0.04
CA ALA A 104 3.05 5.65 -1.32
C ALA A 104 4.09 6.01 -2.38
N SER A 105 4.21 5.17 -3.40
CA SER A 105 4.99 5.43 -4.60
C SER A 105 4.25 4.88 -5.81
N PHE A 106 4.21 5.67 -6.88
CA PHE A 106 3.51 5.31 -8.12
C PHE A 106 4.43 5.56 -9.30
N PHE A 107 4.51 4.59 -10.20
CA PHE A 107 5.41 4.60 -11.36
C PHE A 107 4.62 4.39 -12.64
N ASP A 108 5.21 4.78 -13.77
CA ASP A 108 4.62 4.62 -15.11
C ASP A 108 4.68 3.19 -15.66
N ARG A 109 5.49 2.33 -15.04
CA ARG A 109 5.71 0.93 -15.43
C ARG A 109 6.21 0.10 -14.25
N PRO A 110 6.15 -1.24 -14.34
CA PRO A 110 6.78 -2.11 -13.35
C PRO A 110 8.29 -1.92 -13.32
N ASN A 111 8.91 -2.24 -12.19
CA ASN A 111 10.36 -2.11 -12.06
C ASN A 111 11.06 -3.11 -13.01
N PRO A 112 11.93 -2.64 -13.93
CA PRO A 112 12.56 -3.49 -14.93
C PRO A 112 13.55 -4.52 -14.37
N TRP A 113 13.87 -4.44 -13.07
CA TRP A 113 14.71 -5.39 -12.37
C TRP A 113 13.95 -6.54 -11.72
N TYR A 114 12.62 -6.46 -11.66
CA TYR A 114 11.83 -7.55 -11.10
C TYR A 114 11.49 -8.55 -12.18
N GLY A 115 11.89 -9.80 -11.91
CA GLY A 115 11.69 -10.95 -12.79
C GLY A 115 11.06 -12.11 -12.05
N ALA A 116 11.09 -13.29 -12.67
CA ALA A 116 10.78 -14.52 -11.96
C ALA A 116 11.82 -14.75 -10.85
N PRO A 117 11.41 -15.28 -9.69
CA PRO A 117 12.35 -15.65 -8.65
C PRO A 117 13.30 -16.76 -9.13
N GLU A 118 14.55 -16.70 -8.70
CA GLU A 118 15.56 -17.71 -9.00
C GLU A 118 15.36 -18.97 -8.16
N LEU A 119 14.95 -18.79 -6.90
CA LEU A 119 14.61 -19.87 -5.98
C LEU A 119 13.24 -19.60 -5.35
N THR A 120 12.48 -20.67 -5.11
CA THR A 120 11.18 -20.61 -4.43
C THR A 120 11.07 -21.75 -3.42
N SER A 121 10.48 -21.46 -2.28
CA SER A 121 9.94 -22.43 -1.32
C SER A 121 8.43 -22.21 -1.19
N ASP A 122 7.80 -22.89 -0.24
CA ASP A 122 6.38 -22.67 0.06
C ASP A 122 6.12 -21.25 0.60
N ASP A 123 7.09 -20.69 1.34
CA ASP A 123 6.92 -19.43 2.08
C ASP A 123 7.72 -18.25 1.50
N CYS A 124 8.75 -18.53 0.69
CA CYS A 124 9.74 -17.54 0.29
C CYS A 124 10.13 -17.64 -1.18
N ALA A 125 10.53 -16.50 -1.75
CA ALA A 125 11.06 -16.38 -3.09
C ALA A 125 12.32 -15.50 -3.09
N PHE A 126 13.41 -16.01 -3.66
CA PHE A 126 14.67 -15.28 -3.80
C PHE A 126 14.76 -14.65 -5.20
N PHE A 127 15.04 -13.35 -5.21
CA PHE A 127 15.19 -12.53 -6.41
C PHE A 127 16.63 -12.05 -6.47
N ARG A 128 17.36 -12.52 -7.49
CA ARG A 128 18.70 -12.04 -7.76
C ARG A 128 18.67 -10.82 -8.67
N PHE A 129 19.24 -9.73 -8.19
CA PHE A 129 19.66 -8.67 -9.06
C PHE A 129 21.01 -9.04 -9.69
N ALA A 130 21.06 -9.07 -11.01
CA ALA A 130 22.32 -9.12 -11.74
C ALA A 130 22.80 -7.67 -11.93
N PRO A 131 23.90 -7.23 -11.29
CA PRO A 131 24.35 -5.85 -11.37
C PRO A 131 24.73 -5.44 -12.78
N THR A 132 24.91 -4.13 -12.98
CA THR A 132 25.37 -3.39 -14.17
C THR A 132 26.49 -4.00 -15.02
N ALA A 133 27.20 -5.04 -14.56
CA ALA A 133 28.04 -5.88 -15.40
C ALA A 133 27.23 -6.82 -16.33
N ALA A 134 25.90 -6.88 -16.16
CA ALA A 134 24.98 -7.69 -16.94
C ALA A 134 24.60 -7.06 -18.28
N CYS A 135 24.72 -5.72 -18.40
CA CYS A 135 24.51 -5.08 -19.68
C CYS A 135 25.81 -5.08 -20.49
N ASP A 136 25.69 -5.47 -21.76
CA ASP A 136 26.82 -5.51 -22.70
C ASP A 136 27.52 -4.13 -22.86
N ALA A 137 26.80 -3.06 -22.54
CA ALA A 137 27.28 -1.68 -22.49
C ALA A 137 26.66 -0.91 -21.30
N PRO A 138 27.30 0.17 -20.82
CA PRO A 138 26.68 1.09 -19.87
C PRO A 138 25.40 1.70 -20.46
N CYS A 139 24.34 1.80 -19.66
CA CYS A 139 23.09 2.41 -20.09
C CYS A 139 23.19 3.95 -20.10
N ASP A 140 22.42 4.57 -20.99
CA ASP A 140 22.37 6.02 -21.12
C ASP A 140 21.64 6.67 -19.93
N GLU A 141 21.70 8.00 -19.84
CA GLU A 141 20.98 8.76 -18.82
C GLU A 141 19.47 8.50 -18.92
N GLY A 142 18.85 8.10 -17.80
CA GLY A 142 17.43 7.75 -17.75
C GLY A 142 17.14 6.28 -18.10
N GLU A 143 18.16 5.47 -18.37
CA GLU A 143 18.04 4.04 -18.58
C GLU A 143 18.67 3.23 -17.43
N VAL A 144 18.18 2.01 -17.28
CA VAL A 144 18.71 1.02 -16.34
C VAL A 144 18.90 -0.31 -17.05
N CYS A 145 19.79 -1.14 -16.51
CA CYS A 145 20.01 -2.47 -17.04
C CYS A 145 18.81 -3.37 -16.73
N GLY A 146 18.11 -3.87 -17.75
CA GLY A 146 17.04 -4.84 -17.62
C GLY A 146 17.56 -6.25 -17.32
N LEU A 147 16.65 -7.16 -16.99
CA LEU A 147 16.98 -8.56 -16.67
C LEU A 147 17.62 -9.34 -17.82
N ASP A 148 17.36 -8.94 -19.06
CA ASP A 148 17.93 -9.54 -20.26
C ASP A 148 19.30 -8.97 -20.64
N GLY A 149 19.84 -8.04 -19.84
CA GLY A 149 21.07 -7.34 -20.12
C GLY A 149 20.91 -6.23 -21.17
N ALA A 150 19.69 -5.88 -21.56
CA ALA A 150 19.43 -4.71 -22.39
C ALA A 150 19.24 -3.46 -21.53
N CYS A 151 19.69 -2.31 -22.03
CA CYS A 151 19.31 -1.04 -21.43
C CYS A 151 17.86 -0.73 -21.77
N VAL A 152 17.08 -0.43 -20.74
CA VAL A 152 15.66 -0.10 -20.83
C VAL A 152 15.40 1.19 -20.06
N PRO A 153 14.36 1.98 -20.41
CA PRO A 153 14.04 3.18 -19.66
C PRO A 153 13.78 2.86 -18.19
N ALA A 154 14.36 3.65 -17.30
CA ALA A 154 14.07 3.60 -15.87
C ALA A 154 12.57 3.86 -15.62
N GLN A 155 12.06 3.32 -14.51
CA GLN A 155 10.73 3.70 -14.05
C GLN A 155 10.69 5.21 -13.75
N ALA A 156 9.65 5.88 -14.20
CA ALA A 156 9.42 7.29 -13.92
C ALA A 156 8.28 7.43 -12.90
N ALA A 157 8.50 8.25 -11.87
CA ALA A 157 7.46 8.55 -10.90
C ALA A 157 6.28 9.28 -11.55
N ARG A 158 5.07 8.90 -11.16
CA ARG A 158 3.83 9.52 -11.64
C ARG A 158 3.60 10.82 -10.89
N GLU A 159 3.61 11.93 -11.63
CA GLU A 159 3.31 13.25 -11.06
C GLU A 159 1.80 13.54 -11.04
N ASP A 160 1.02 12.80 -11.84
CA ASP A 160 -0.43 12.92 -11.93
C ASP A 160 -1.17 12.08 -10.88
N ALA A 161 -0.45 11.43 -9.97
CA ALA A 161 -1.06 10.60 -8.95
C ALA A 161 -1.59 11.44 -7.77
N ALA A 162 -2.74 11.04 -7.24
CA ALA A 162 -3.33 11.59 -6.02
C ALA A 162 -3.66 10.46 -5.06
N PHE A 163 -3.28 10.60 -3.79
CA PHE A 163 -3.50 9.61 -2.75
C PHE A 163 -4.32 10.21 -1.61
N THR A 164 -5.44 9.57 -1.26
CA THR A 164 -6.34 9.97 -0.19
C THR A 164 -6.67 8.79 0.71
N LEU A 165 -6.62 9.01 2.02
CA LEU A 165 -7.15 8.09 3.03
C LEU A 165 -8.59 8.46 3.39
N VAL A 166 -9.35 7.45 3.79
CA VAL A 166 -10.75 7.57 4.22
C VAL A 166 -10.93 6.88 5.59
N ALA A 167 -11.68 7.50 6.50
CA ALA A 167 -12.11 6.90 7.77
C ALA A 167 -13.50 7.42 8.14
N GLY A 168 -14.52 6.58 7.97
CA GLY A 168 -15.93 6.97 7.93
C GLY A 168 -16.19 8.00 6.84
N GLU A 169 -16.70 9.16 7.25
CA GLU A 169 -16.94 10.30 6.35
C GLU A 169 -15.71 11.23 6.22
N ALA A 170 -14.69 11.05 7.07
CA ALA A 170 -13.50 11.87 7.05
C ALA A 170 -12.52 11.42 5.98
N THR A 171 -11.81 12.37 5.37
CA THR A 171 -10.78 12.10 4.38
C THR A 171 -9.53 12.89 4.66
N GLN A 172 -8.38 12.37 4.22
CA GLN A 172 -7.10 13.05 4.29
C GLN A 172 -6.33 12.84 3.00
N SER A 173 -5.99 13.92 2.31
CA SER A 173 -5.06 13.88 1.18
C SER A 173 -3.63 13.71 1.69
N ILE A 174 -2.89 12.77 1.10
CA ILE A 174 -1.48 12.54 1.40
C ILE A 174 -0.67 13.23 0.28
N PRO A 175 0.12 14.27 0.60
CA PRO A 175 0.87 15.00 -0.40
C PRO A 175 2.10 14.21 -0.88
N ARG A 176 2.54 14.51 -2.10
CA ARG A 176 3.89 14.14 -2.57
C ARG A 176 4.92 14.93 -1.76
N SER A 177 5.97 14.26 -1.31
CA SER A 177 7.08 14.91 -0.60
C SER A 177 7.89 15.77 -1.56
N GLU A 178 8.27 16.97 -1.11
CA GLU A 178 9.04 17.89 -1.93
C GLU A 178 10.38 17.27 -2.36
N GLY A 179 10.65 17.26 -3.68
CA GLY A 179 11.88 16.69 -4.24
C GLY A 179 11.99 15.17 -4.18
N SER A 180 10.90 14.45 -3.91
CA SER A 180 10.87 12.99 -3.82
C SER A 180 9.78 12.41 -4.72
N ASP A 181 9.96 11.13 -5.09
CA ASP A 181 8.97 10.32 -5.81
C ASP A 181 7.96 9.63 -4.88
N THR A 182 8.03 9.97 -3.58
CA THR A 182 7.21 9.37 -2.55
C THR A 182 6.14 10.33 -2.02
N TYR A 183 4.97 9.79 -1.76
CA TYR A 183 3.91 10.42 -1.00
C TYR A 183 4.12 10.06 0.46
N TRP A 184 4.02 11.03 1.35
CA TRP A 184 4.25 10.80 2.78
C TRP A 184 3.51 11.83 3.63
N ALA A 185 2.80 11.35 4.65
CA ALA A 185 2.33 12.19 5.75
C ALA A 185 2.01 11.34 6.99
N GLN A 186 2.04 11.99 8.15
CA GLN A 186 1.36 11.49 9.34
C GLN A 186 -0.16 11.52 9.13
N VAL A 187 -0.84 10.45 9.50
CA VAL A 187 -2.30 10.33 9.43
C VAL A 187 -2.92 11.02 10.63
N THR A 188 -3.85 11.95 10.38
CA THR A 188 -4.59 12.70 11.39
C THR A 188 -6.04 12.22 11.55
N LEU A 189 -6.46 11.27 10.72
CA LEU A 189 -7.76 10.61 10.83
C LEU A 189 -7.79 9.76 12.11
N SER A 190 -8.96 9.68 12.74
CA SER A 190 -9.15 8.89 13.97
C SER A 190 -9.28 7.39 13.68
N GLY A 191 -8.82 6.56 14.60
CA GLY A 191 -8.96 5.10 14.55
C GLY A 191 -7.76 4.40 13.91
N THR A 192 -7.92 3.12 13.61
CA THR A 192 -6.89 2.28 13.00
C THR A 192 -7.38 1.55 11.75
N ALA A 193 -8.55 1.90 11.25
CA ALA A 193 -9.10 1.37 10.00
C ALA A 193 -9.19 2.49 8.97
N PHE A 194 -8.62 2.23 7.79
CA PHE A 194 -8.51 3.25 6.75
C PHE A 194 -8.88 2.67 5.41
N GLY A 195 -9.75 3.36 4.67
CA GLY A 195 -9.97 3.14 3.25
C GLY A 195 -8.92 3.90 2.46
N VAL A 196 -8.72 3.50 1.21
CA VAL A 196 -7.75 4.11 0.30
C VAL A 196 -8.43 4.50 -0.99
N ALA A 197 -8.12 5.69 -1.49
CA ALA A 197 -8.45 6.12 -2.84
C ALA A 197 -7.18 6.69 -3.50
N VAL A 198 -6.77 6.09 -4.61
CA VAL A 198 -5.65 6.55 -5.44
C VAL A 198 -6.17 6.87 -6.83
N THR A 199 -5.87 8.05 -7.35
CA THR A 199 -6.07 8.36 -8.77
C THR A 199 -4.72 8.34 -9.47
N LEU A 200 -4.58 7.61 -10.57
CA LEU A 200 -3.37 7.58 -11.40
C LEU A 200 -3.77 7.34 -12.87
N GLY A 201 -3.28 8.14 -13.82
CA GLY A 201 -3.48 7.89 -15.25
C GLY A 201 -4.94 7.77 -15.70
N GLY A 202 -5.84 8.55 -15.10
CA GLY A 202 -7.28 8.47 -15.40
C GLY A 202 -7.99 7.25 -14.83
N VAL A 203 -7.34 6.49 -13.93
CA VAL A 203 -7.93 5.39 -13.17
C VAL A 203 -8.01 5.80 -11.70
N ARG A 204 -9.12 5.48 -11.04
CA ARG A 204 -9.27 5.61 -9.58
C ARG A 204 -9.33 4.22 -8.96
N VAL A 205 -8.28 3.86 -8.23
CA VAL A 205 -8.21 2.65 -7.41
C VAL A 205 -8.80 2.94 -6.03
N THR A 206 -9.72 2.11 -5.58
CA THR A 206 -10.32 2.23 -4.24
C THR A 206 -10.18 0.94 -3.43
N ALA A 207 -9.97 1.06 -2.12
CA ALA A 207 -10.05 -0.05 -1.18
C ALA A 207 -10.93 0.33 0.01
N ALA A 208 -11.73 -0.64 0.46
CA ALA A 208 -12.57 -0.47 1.63
C ALA A 208 -11.73 -0.27 2.90
N GLU A 209 -12.36 0.31 3.93
CA GLU A 209 -11.74 0.45 5.24
C GLU A 209 -11.27 -0.89 5.79
N THR A 210 -9.97 -0.97 6.01
CA THR A 210 -9.30 -2.15 6.56
C THR A 210 -8.54 -1.74 7.80
N ALA A 211 -8.77 -2.45 8.90
CA ALA A 211 -8.02 -2.21 10.14
C ALA A 211 -6.56 -2.61 9.94
N ILE A 212 -5.64 -1.79 10.43
CA ILE A 212 -4.24 -2.18 10.64
C ILE A 212 -4.23 -3.37 11.60
N PRO A 213 -3.51 -4.45 11.30
CA PRO A 213 -3.50 -5.63 12.14
C PRO A 213 -2.84 -5.34 13.50
N GLY A 214 -3.16 -6.17 14.50
CA GLY A 214 -2.67 -6.07 15.87
C GLY A 214 -1.20 -6.45 16.02
N ASP A 215 -0.72 -6.43 17.27
CA ASP A 215 0.65 -6.82 17.61
C ASP A 215 0.90 -8.32 17.38
N LEU A 216 2.10 -8.65 16.89
CA LEU A 216 2.64 -10.00 16.97
C LEU A 216 3.23 -10.21 18.37
N THR A 217 2.74 -11.22 19.09
CA THR A 217 3.31 -11.63 20.38
C THR A 217 4.19 -12.85 20.21
N GLY A 218 5.09 -13.09 21.18
CA GLY A 218 5.99 -14.24 21.12
C GLY A 218 6.97 -14.22 19.94
N LEU A 219 7.20 -13.04 19.35
CA LEU A 219 8.07 -12.90 18.19
C LEU A 219 9.53 -13.18 18.56
N ASP A 220 10.11 -14.20 17.93
CA ASP A 220 11.48 -14.65 18.15
C ASP A 220 12.14 -15.04 16.82
N GLY A 221 13.47 -14.99 16.79
CA GLY A 221 14.26 -15.31 15.60
C GLY A 221 15.53 -16.09 15.94
N THR A 222 15.78 -17.17 15.20
CA THR A 222 17.02 -17.94 15.30
C THR A 222 17.77 -17.85 13.97
N LEU A 223 19.02 -17.40 14.03
CA LEU A 223 19.94 -17.44 12.90
C LEU A 223 20.96 -18.56 13.13
N SER A 224 20.92 -19.59 12.29
CA SER A 224 21.90 -20.67 12.31
C SER A 224 23.14 -20.30 11.49
N GLY A 225 24.33 -20.49 12.07
CA GLY A 225 25.58 -20.09 11.45
C GLY A 225 25.96 -18.63 11.76
N GLY A 226 26.94 -18.11 11.02
CA GLY A 226 27.43 -16.75 11.24
C GLY A 226 26.69 -15.72 10.38
N TYR A 227 26.68 -14.45 10.77
CA TYR A 227 26.13 -13.37 9.93
C TYR A 227 26.74 -13.32 8.52
N GLU A 228 28.04 -13.64 8.39
CA GLU A 228 28.77 -13.69 7.11
C GLU A 228 28.57 -15.00 6.34
N ALA A 229 27.96 -16.01 6.96
CA ALA A 229 27.73 -17.33 6.38
C ALA A 229 26.49 -17.98 7.01
N PRO A 230 25.29 -17.38 6.80
CA PRO A 230 24.06 -17.89 7.38
C PRO A 230 23.66 -19.19 6.69
N THR A 231 23.25 -20.16 7.50
CA THR A 231 22.80 -21.49 7.01
C THR A 231 21.28 -21.67 7.14
N GLY A 232 20.63 -20.85 7.94
CA GLY A 232 19.19 -20.85 8.10
C GLY A 232 18.72 -19.69 8.95
N LEU A 233 17.49 -19.24 8.69
CA LEU A 233 16.77 -18.27 9.49
C LEU A 233 15.40 -18.85 9.81
N VAL A 234 15.08 -18.96 11.09
CA VAL A 234 13.74 -19.33 11.56
C VAL A 234 13.18 -18.13 12.31
N VAL A 235 11.97 -17.71 11.95
CA VAL A 235 11.22 -16.67 12.67
C VAL A 235 9.91 -17.27 13.12
N SER A 236 9.53 -17.06 14.37
CA SER A 236 8.29 -17.58 14.96
C SER A 236 7.55 -16.54 15.77
N TRP A 237 6.23 -16.70 15.91
CA TRP A 237 5.36 -15.86 16.72
C TRP A 237 4.12 -16.64 17.18
N ASP A 238 3.39 -16.10 18.17
CA ASP A 238 2.08 -16.62 18.54
C ASP A 238 1.05 -16.23 17.47
N ALA A 239 0.30 -17.19 16.95
CA ALA A 239 -0.73 -16.94 15.95
C ALA A 239 -1.75 -15.88 16.43
N PRO A 240 -1.84 -14.71 15.76
CA PRO A 240 -2.74 -13.65 16.17
C PRO A 240 -4.19 -14.00 15.82
N SER A 241 -5.14 -13.49 16.61
CA SER A 241 -6.57 -13.79 16.43
C SER A 241 -7.24 -12.96 15.33
N ASP A 242 -6.62 -11.87 14.90
CA ASP A 242 -7.15 -10.93 13.92
C ASP A 242 -6.69 -11.22 12.47
N GLY A 243 -5.95 -12.31 12.28
CA GLY A 243 -5.52 -12.84 10.98
C GLY A 243 -4.64 -11.88 10.19
N GLY A 244 -4.53 -12.12 8.88
CA GLY A 244 -3.61 -11.38 8.00
C GLY A 244 -2.43 -12.25 7.59
N ASP A 245 -1.37 -11.60 7.14
CA ASP A 245 -0.14 -12.21 6.67
C ASP A 245 1.05 -11.67 7.46
N VAL A 246 2.07 -12.49 7.64
CA VAL A 246 3.40 -12.03 8.07
C VAL A 246 4.33 -12.09 6.88
N THR A 247 4.99 -10.97 6.59
CA THR A 247 5.91 -10.84 5.46
C THR A 247 7.24 -10.26 5.90
N THR A 248 8.30 -10.56 5.16
CA THR A 248 9.59 -9.90 5.29
C THR A 248 10.22 -9.78 3.92
N THR A 249 10.94 -8.69 3.70
CA THR A 249 11.88 -8.57 2.60
C THR A 249 13.27 -8.50 3.22
N ILE A 250 14.09 -9.52 2.94
CA ILE A 250 15.47 -9.62 3.40
C ILE A 250 16.36 -9.11 2.27
N PRO A 251 16.82 -7.86 2.30
CA PRO A 251 17.67 -7.32 1.25
C PRO A 251 19.07 -7.94 1.33
N ILE A 252 19.77 -7.90 0.19
CA ILE A 252 21.22 -8.01 0.20
C ILE A 252 21.79 -6.90 1.07
N ASN A 253 22.92 -7.17 1.71
CA ASN A 253 23.65 -6.21 2.50
C ASN A 253 23.73 -4.83 1.78
N HIS A 254 23.38 -3.75 2.49
CA HIS A 254 23.29 -2.42 1.88
C HIS A 254 24.63 -1.91 1.30
N HIS A 255 25.77 -2.52 1.64
CA HIS A 255 27.07 -2.20 1.03
C HIS A 255 27.31 -2.84 -0.34
N ALA A 256 26.56 -3.89 -0.71
CA ALA A 256 26.74 -4.58 -1.98
C ALA A 256 26.04 -3.91 -3.17
N GLY A 257 25.07 -3.03 -2.88
CA GLY A 257 24.28 -2.33 -3.87
C GLY A 257 23.34 -3.24 -4.67
N GLY A 258 22.23 -2.67 -5.12
CA GLY A 258 21.26 -3.35 -5.97
C GLY A 258 20.13 -4.10 -5.22
N PRO A 259 19.01 -4.36 -5.90
CA PRO A 259 17.81 -4.95 -5.31
C PRO A 259 17.83 -6.48 -5.30
N THR A 260 18.93 -7.14 -4.89
CA THR A 260 18.86 -8.59 -4.59
C THR A 260 18.17 -8.75 -3.23
N PHE A 261 17.17 -9.64 -3.13
CA PHE A 261 16.45 -9.88 -1.87
C PHE A 261 15.76 -11.24 -1.85
N THR A 262 15.39 -11.68 -0.65
CA THR A 262 14.41 -12.74 -0.43
C THR A 262 13.12 -12.12 0.08
N ASP A 263 12.00 -12.42 -0.55
CA ASP A 263 10.66 -12.00 -0.14
C ASP A 263 9.91 -13.21 0.42
N CYS A 264 9.52 -13.14 1.68
CA CYS A 264 8.76 -14.19 2.34
C CYS A 264 7.36 -13.69 2.70
N ARG A 265 6.39 -14.60 2.63
CA ARG A 265 5.00 -14.36 3.04
C ARG A 265 4.39 -15.67 3.53
N VAL A 266 3.80 -15.61 4.72
CA VAL A 266 2.95 -16.69 5.24
C VAL A 266 1.69 -16.09 5.86
N ALA A 267 0.64 -16.90 5.99
CA ALA A 267 -0.51 -16.49 6.78
C ALA A 267 -0.07 -16.30 8.24
N ALA A 268 -0.55 -15.25 8.91
CA ALA A 268 -0.16 -14.98 10.29
C ALA A 268 -0.53 -16.13 11.25
N SER A 269 -1.53 -16.95 10.89
CA SER A 269 -1.93 -18.15 11.63
C SER A 269 -0.92 -19.29 11.63
N GLU A 270 0.07 -19.30 10.74
CA GLU A 270 1.09 -20.35 10.68
C GLU A 270 2.08 -20.28 11.85
N GLY A 271 2.27 -19.08 12.43
CA GLY A 271 3.14 -18.90 13.61
C GLY A 271 4.64 -18.95 13.34
N GLY A 272 5.07 -19.00 12.08
CA GLY A 272 6.48 -18.94 11.72
C GLY A 272 6.75 -19.11 10.23
N PHE A 273 8.01 -18.86 9.83
CA PHE A 273 8.55 -19.26 8.53
C PHE A 273 10.04 -19.61 8.67
N GLU A 274 10.57 -20.34 7.69
CA GLU A 274 11.98 -20.69 7.58
C GLU A 274 12.57 -20.24 6.23
N VAL A 275 13.78 -19.69 6.27
CA VAL A 275 14.57 -19.34 5.09
C VAL A 275 15.86 -20.17 5.10
N GLY A 276 16.05 -21.01 4.09
CA GLY A 276 17.22 -21.86 3.98
C GLY A 276 18.47 -21.14 3.45
N GLU A 277 19.64 -21.73 3.70
CA GLU A 277 20.97 -21.26 3.27
C GLU A 277 21.01 -20.73 1.83
N ALA A 278 20.42 -21.46 0.88
CA ALA A 278 20.49 -21.13 -0.55
C ALA A 278 19.91 -19.73 -0.88
N MET A 279 18.94 -19.25 -0.09
CA MET A 279 18.35 -17.92 -0.25
C MET A 279 19.04 -16.85 0.61
N LEU A 280 19.75 -17.24 1.68
CA LEU A 280 20.40 -16.32 2.62
C LEU A 280 21.86 -16.03 2.26
N ALA A 281 22.62 -17.06 1.87
CA ALA A 281 24.04 -16.92 1.58
C ALA A 281 24.35 -15.85 0.51
N PRO A 282 23.55 -15.68 -0.56
CA PRO A 282 23.76 -14.59 -1.52
C PRO A 282 23.53 -13.18 -0.96
N LEU A 283 22.76 -13.06 0.14
CA LEU A 283 22.41 -11.79 0.78
C LEU A 283 23.47 -11.34 1.79
N ALA A 284 24.19 -12.29 2.39
CA ALA A 284 25.17 -12.10 3.45
C ALA A 284 26.57 -11.73 2.91
N VAL A 285 26.65 -10.67 2.12
CA VAL A 285 27.91 -10.19 1.54
C VAL A 285 28.45 -9.00 2.30
N ALA A 286 29.78 -8.81 2.25
CA ALA A 286 30.53 -7.69 2.84
C ALA A 286 30.49 -7.56 4.38
N THR A 287 29.32 -7.32 4.97
CA THR A 287 29.13 -7.20 6.43
C THR A 287 28.00 -8.09 6.95
N GLY A 288 27.76 -9.20 6.26
CA GLY A 288 26.78 -10.21 6.63
C GLY A 288 25.32 -9.86 6.33
N LEU A 289 24.43 -10.74 6.80
CA LEU A 289 22.99 -10.68 6.60
C LEU A 289 22.35 -9.52 7.38
N GLU A 290 21.52 -8.72 6.71
CA GLU A 290 20.86 -7.55 7.29
C GLU A 290 19.34 -7.73 7.38
N PHE A 291 18.92 -8.66 8.24
CA PHE A 291 17.50 -8.89 8.47
C PHE A 291 16.83 -7.68 9.13
N GLN A 292 15.82 -7.10 8.47
CA GLN A 292 15.16 -5.84 8.88
C GLN A 292 13.86 -6.05 9.68
N GLY A 293 13.57 -7.27 10.11
CA GLY A 293 12.33 -7.58 10.85
C GLY A 293 11.25 -8.22 9.98
N VAL A 294 10.04 -8.24 10.52
CA VAL A 294 8.83 -8.74 9.86
C VAL A 294 7.74 -7.67 9.89
N GLU A 295 6.80 -7.76 8.97
CA GLU A 295 5.60 -6.93 8.92
C GLU A 295 4.38 -7.84 9.12
N HIS A 296 3.50 -7.48 10.06
CA HIS A 296 2.14 -8.04 10.13
C HIS A 296 1.26 -7.18 9.24
N VAL A 297 0.67 -7.77 8.20
CA VAL A 297 0.08 -7.02 7.08
C VAL A 297 -1.30 -7.55 6.72
N ARG A 298 -2.18 -6.64 6.33
CA ARG A 298 -3.35 -6.95 5.50
C ARG A 298 -3.15 -6.34 4.12
N PHE A 299 -3.41 -7.13 3.09
CA PHE A 299 -3.22 -6.72 1.70
C PHE A 299 -4.55 -6.35 1.03
N ALA A 300 -4.46 -5.49 0.03
CA ALA A 300 -5.39 -5.44 -1.08
C ALA A 300 -4.63 -5.08 -2.36
N ALA A 301 -5.13 -5.48 -3.53
CA ALA A 301 -4.50 -5.15 -4.80
C ALA A 301 -5.53 -4.88 -5.89
N ALA A 302 -5.21 -3.97 -6.80
CA ALA A 302 -6.03 -3.61 -7.94
C ALA A 302 -5.22 -3.70 -9.24
N GLU A 303 -5.73 -4.48 -10.19
CA GLU A 303 -5.16 -4.55 -11.54
C GLU A 303 -5.67 -3.37 -12.39
N THR A 304 -4.75 -2.65 -13.02
CA THR A 304 -5.04 -1.54 -13.93
C THR A 304 -4.39 -1.79 -15.29
N ALA A 305 -4.70 -0.98 -16.29
CA ALA A 305 -4.06 -1.08 -17.60
C ALA A 305 -2.54 -0.79 -17.56
N ALA A 306 -2.07 -0.04 -16.56
CA ALA A 306 -0.65 0.27 -16.39
C ALA A 306 0.11 -0.80 -15.57
N GLY A 307 -0.62 -1.69 -14.89
CA GLY A 307 -0.10 -2.68 -13.95
C GLY A 307 -0.88 -2.69 -12.64
N CYS A 308 -0.31 -3.28 -11.60
CA CYS A 308 -0.97 -3.52 -10.33
C CYS A 308 -0.61 -2.47 -9.26
N VAL A 309 -1.62 -2.00 -8.51
CA VAL A 309 -1.45 -1.15 -7.32
C VAL A 309 -1.69 -1.99 -6.07
N GLU A 310 -0.67 -2.10 -5.23
CA GLU A 310 -0.70 -2.83 -3.96
C GLU A 310 -0.95 -1.88 -2.80
N ILE A 311 -1.81 -2.30 -1.86
CA ILE A 311 -2.16 -1.56 -0.67
C ILE A 311 -1.89 -2.44 0.55
N ARG A 312 -1.17 -1.90 1.53
CA ARG A 312 -0.79 -2.60 2.76
C ARG A 312 -1.22 -1.79 3.98
N TRP A 313 -1.93 -2.43 4.91
CA TRP A 313 -2.11 -1.95 6.28
C TRP A 313 -1.22 -2.78 7.18
N LEU A 314 -0.24 -2.17 7.84
CA LEU A 314 0.83 -2.93 8.47
C LEU A 314 1.32 -2.39 9.83
N ARG A 315 1.96 -3.29 10.55
CA ARG A 315 2.87 -2.99 11.67
C ARG A 315 4.20 -3.70 11.44
N ARG A 316 5.31 -3.03 11.77
CA ARG A 316 6.64 -3.61 11.70
C ARG A 316 7.10 -4.09 13.07
N PHE A 317 7.76 -5.24 13.11
CA PHE A 317 8.31 -5.83 14.33
C PHE A 317 9.74 -6.29 14.08
N TYR A 318 10.56 -6.21 15.12
CA TYR A 318 11.95 -6.66 15.08
C TYR A 318 12.09 -7.81 16.08
N PRO A 319 12.32 -9.06 15.63
CA PRO A 319 12.51 -10.17 16.53
C PRO A 319 13.79 -9.98 17.36
N GLY A 320 13.76 -10.50 18.59
CA GLY A 320 15.00 -10.80 19.29
C GLY A 320 15.73 -11.92 18.54
N PHE A 321 17.05 -11.82 18.44
CA PHE A 321 17.85 -12.85 17.78
C PHE A 321 18.67 -13.67 18.76
N VAL A 322 18.60 -14.99 18.60
CA VAL A 322 19.54 -15.94 19.17
C VAL A 322 20.41 -16.50 18.03
N HIS A 323 21.71 -16.59 18.29
CA HIS A 323 22.69 -17.21 17.38
C HIS A 323 22.99 -18.63 17.84
N GLU A 324 22.90 -19.57 16.90
CA GLU A 324 23.28 -20.98 17.09
C GLU A 324 24.57 -21.34 16.35
#